data_AF-F8JGI1-F1
#
_entry.id   AF-F8JGI1-F1
#
_cell.length_a   1.000
_cell.length_b   1.000
_cell.length_c   1.000
_cell.angle_alpha   90.00
_cell.angle_beta   90.00
_cell.angle_gamma   90.00
#
_symmetry.space_group_name_H-M   'P 1'
#
loop_
_entity.id
_entity.type
_entity.pdbx_description
1 polymer ?
#
loop_
_entity_poly.entity_id
_entity_poly.type
_entity_poly.pdbx_seq_one_letter_code
_entity_poly.pdbx_strand_id
1 'polypeptide(L)'
;MSPRLMIVAGVAGILFCGLATSAGAGGIQCKNGFQLVQGSWLSTPYCQDALVAQVAHEYGFKATAAEVRNNPMFKQRLCRFIGQDIRIKETCSEVTPVPGRGFY
;
A
#
# COMPACT_ATOMS: atom_id res chain seq x y z
N MET A 1 -32.96 24.32 -43.30
CA MET A 1 -33.23 23.39 -42.19
C MET A 1 -32.03 22.48 -42.02
N SER A 2 -31.30 22.64 -40.91
CA SER A 2 -30.11 21.85 -40.59
C SER A 2 -30.46 20.59 -39.79
N PRO A 3 -29.64 19.53 -39.90
CA PRO A 3 -29.19 18.79 -38.71
C PRO A 3 -27.66 18.63 -38.76
N ARG A 4 -26.91 19.35 -37.92
CA ARG A 4 -26.40 18.94 -36.60
C ARG A 4 -25.61 17.62 -36.61
N LEU A 5 -24.29 17.81 -36.75
CA LEU A 5 -23.15 17.00 -36.28
C LEU A 5 -23.48 16.02 -35.14
N MET A 6 -23.10 14.76 -35.30
CA MET A 6 -22.81 13.85 -34.19
C MET A 6 -21.36 13.36 -34.35
N ILE A 7 -20.44 14.00 -33.63
CA ILE A 7 -19.07 13.54 -33.43
C ILE A 7 -19.11 12.49 -32.32
N VAL A 8 -18.94 11.22 -32.69
CA VAL A 8 -18.65 10.14 -31.75
C VAL A 8 -17.14 10.15 -31.52
N ALA A 9 -16.69 10.79 -30.44
CA ALA A 9 -15.31 10.72 -29.98
C ALA A 9 -15.28 9.90 -28.68
N GLY A 10 -14.67 8.73 -28.77
CA GLY A 10 -14.42 7.84 -27.64
C GLY A 10 -13.29 8.32 -26.73
N VAL A 11 -12.92 7.40 -25.83
CA VAL A 11 -11.90 7.49 -24.77
C VAL A 11 -12.44 8.02 -23.43
N ALA A 12 -13.17 7.15 -22.71
CA ALA A 12 -13.31 7.26 -21.27
C ALA A 12 -12.01 6.71 -20.61
N GLY A 13 -11.06 7.61 -20.36
CA GLY A 13 -9.85 7.32 -19.60
C GLY A 13 -10.17 7.10 -18.12
N ILE A 14 -9.77 5.95 -17.58
CA ILE A 14 -9.93 5.56 -16.18
C ILE A 14 -9.00 6.46 -15.33
N LEU A 15 -9.58 7.32 -14.49
CA LEU A 15 -8.88 8.13 -13.50
C LEU A 15 -8.42 7.26 -12.33
N PHE A 16 -7.15 6.87 -12.34
CA PHE A 16 -6.47 6.32 -11.16
C PHE A 16 -6.08 7.46 -10.21
N CYS A 17 -6.87 7.68 -9.15
CA CYS A 17 -6.54 8.60 -8.07
C CYS A 17 -5.67 7.88 -7.03
N GLY A 18 -4.35 7.90 -7.23
CA GLY A 18 -3.38 7.45 -6.23
C GLY A 18 -2.74 8.63 -5.51
N LEU A 19 -3.35 9.14 -4.44
CA LEU A 19 -2.68 10.03 -3.49
C LEU A 19 -2.67 9.38 -2.11
N ALA A 20 -1.56 8.74 -1.77
CA ALA A 20 -1.23 8.39 -0.40
C ALA A 20 -0.05 9.24 0.06
N THR A 21 -0.36 10.30 0.82
CA THR A 21 0.63 11.10 1.54
C THR A 21 0.43 10.91 3.04
N SER A 22 1.30 10.09 3.66
CA SER A 22 1.49 10.12 5.11
C SER A 22 2.98 10.33 5.40
N ALA A 23 3.44 11.58 5.22
CA ALA A 23 4.77 12.01 5.64
C ALA A 23 4.69 12.57 7.06
N GLY A 24 5.20 11.83 8.04
CA GLY A 24 5.43 12.31 9.40
C GLY A 24 6.51 13.40 9.42
N ALA A 25 6.27 14.46 10.18
CA ALA A 25 7.05 15.69 10.29
C ALA A 25 8.56 15.43 10.44
N GLY A 26 9.35 15.74 9.39
CA GLY A 26 10.80 15.53 9.42
C GLY A 26 11.55 15.25 8.10
N GLY A 27 11.01 15.36 6.88
CA GLY A 27 9.90 14.55 6.40
C GLY A 27 10.46 13.30 5.73
N ILE A 28 10.11 12.13 6.27
CA ILE A 28 10.45 10.85 5.66
C ILE A 28 9.71 10.77 4.32
N GLN A 29 10.45 10.78 3.21
CA GLN A 29 9.87 10.62 1.88
C GLN A 29 9.67 9.14 1.60
N CYS A 30 8.44 8.68 1.75
CA CYS A 30 8.02 7.33 1.37
C CYS A 30 7.48 7.32 -0.07
N LYS A 31 7.93 6.37 -0.88
CA LYS A 31 7.35 6.06 -2.18
C LYS A 31 7.27 4.55 -2.34
N ASN A 32 6.06 4.01 -2.49
CA ASN A 32 5.81 2.57 -2.69
C ASN A 32 6.54 1.67 -1.68
N GLY A 33 6.57 2.05 -0.40
CA GLY A 33 7.26 1.27 0.64
C GLY A 33 8.76 1.56 0.79
N PHE A 34 9.34 2.40 -0.07
CA PHE A 34 10.75 2.80 0.00
C PHE A 34 10.90 4.19 0.61
N GLN A 35 11.92 4.36 1.44
CA GLN A 35 12.33 5.62 2.02
C GLN A 35 13.52 6.19 1.26
N LEU A 36 13.49 7.49 0.96
CA LEU A 36 14.69 8.19 0.48
C LEU A 36 15.63 8.48 1.67
N VAL A 37 16.79 7.84 1.70
CA VAL A 37 17.85 8.05 2.68
C VAL A 37 19.14 8.39 1.94
N GLN A 38 19.68 9.59 2.19
CA GLN A 38 20.95 10.06 1.58
C GLN A 38 20.98 9.93 0.04
N GLY A 39 19.86 10.20 -0.63
CA GLY A 39 19.74 10.10 -2.09
C GLY A 39 19.49 8.70 -2.66
N SER A 40 19.44 7.67 -1.80
CA SER A 40 19.14 6.29 -2.19
C SER A 40 17.78 5.83 -1.66
N TRP A 41 17.07 5.03 -2.45
CA TRP A 41 15.79 4.42 -2.04
C TRP A 41 16.06 3.13 -1.27
N LEU A 42 15.77 3.15 0.03
CA LEU A 42 15.93 2.00 0.90
C LEU A 42 14.57 1.44 1.28
N SER A 43 14.45 0.11 1.30
CA SER A 43 13.26 -0.55 1.85
C SER A 43 13.34 -0.49 3.37
N THR A 44 12.62 0.44 3.99
CA THR A 44 12.62 0.61 5.44
C THR A 44 11.28 0.16 6.02
N PRO A 45 11.29 -0.38 7.25
CA PRO A 45 10.06 -0.86 7.88
C PRO A 45 9.00 0.25 8.02
N TYR A 46 9.41 1.50 8.22
CA TYR A 46 8.47 2.63 8.34
C TYR A 46 7.62 2.84 7.09
N CYS A 47 8.26 2.90 5.92
CA CYS A 47 7.53 3.11 4.67
C CYS A 47 6.79 1.84 4.24
N GLN A 48 7.33 0.66 4.51
CA GLN A 48 6.66 -0.61 4.24
C GLN A 48 5.37 -0.77 5.06
N ASP A 49 5.40 -0.48 6.36
CA ASP A 49 4.22 -0.57 7.23
C ASP A 49 3.17 0.47 6.84
N ALA A 50 3.59 1.66 6.39
CA ALA A 50 2.70 2.67 5.81
C ALA A 50 2.06 2.20 4.49
N LEU A 51 2.80 1.50 3.64
CA LEU A 51 2.26 0.88 2.42
C LEU A 51 1.23 -0.21 2.77
N VAL A 52 1.50 -1.05 3.77
CA VAL A 52 0.53 -2.06 4.24
C VAL A 52 -0.76 -1.38 4.71
N ALA A 53 -0.67 -0.29 5.48
CA ALA A 53 -1.83 0.49 5.91
C ALA A 53 -2.60 1.09 4.71
N GLN A 54 -1.91 1.61 3.70
CA GLN A 54 -2.54 2.14 2.49
C GLN A 54 -3.28 1.03 1.73
N VAL A 55 -2.61 -0.09 1.45
CA VAL A 55 -3.22 -1.22 0.75
C VAL A 55 -4.41 -1.75 1.54
N ALA A 56 -4.28 -1.86 2.86
CA ALA A 56 -5.38 -2.23 3.75
C ALA A 56 -6.61 -1.32 3.60
N HIS A 57 -6.41 -0.01 3.49
CA HIS A 57 -7.47 0.95 3.22
C HIS A 57 -8.15 0.71 1.87
N GLU A 58 -7.38 0.38 0.82
CA GLU A 58 -7.93 0.03 -0.49
C GLU A 58 -8.81 -1.24 -0.44
N TYR A 59 -8.47 -2.19 0.46
CA TYR A 59 -9.28 -3.38 0.75
C TYR A 59 -10.42 -3.15 1.76
N GLY A 60 -10.62 -1.91 2.23
CA GLY A 60 -11.72 -1.53 3.13
C GLY A 60 -11.43 -1.67 4.63
N PHE A 61 -10.19 -1.97 5.02
CA PHE A 61 -9.78 -1.98 6.42
C PHE A 61 -9.45 -0.56 6.90
N LYS A 62 -9.80 -0.24 8.14
CA LYS A 62 -9.32 0.97 8.81
C LYS A 62 -7.99 0.62 9.47
N ALA A 63 -6.88 0.95 8.83
CA ALA A 63 -5.54 0.62 9.32
C ALA A 63 -4.64 1.83 9.23
N THR A 64 -4.13 2.32 10.35
CA THR A 64 -3.13 3.40 10.34
C THR A 64 -1.72 2.83 10.29
N ALA A 65 -0.78 3.56 9.68
CA ALA A 65 0.63 3.15 9.64
C ALA A 65 1.20 2.92 11.06
N ALA A 66 0.81 3.78 12.01
CA ALA A 66 1.22 3.65 13.41
C ALA A 66 0.63 2.41 14.08
N GLU A 67 -0.62 2.04 13.77
CA GLU A 67 -1.25 0.84 14.32
C GLU A 67 -0.62 -0.43 13.74
N VAL A 68 -0.40 -0.48 12.43
CA VAL A 68 0.31 -1.60 11.76
C VAL A 68 1.72 -1.76 12.33
N ARG A 69 2.41 -0.65 12.61
CA ARG A 69 3.76 -0.66 13.17
C ARG A 69 3.83 -1.14 14.62
N ASN A 70 2.96 -0.58 15.46
CA ASN A 70 3.03 -0.78 16.90
C ASN A 70 2.23 -1.99 17.40
N ASN A 71 1.37 -2.58 16.57
CA ASN A 71 0.57 -3.74 16.92
C ASN A 71 0.87 -4.93 15.97
N PRO A 72 1.80 -5.83 16.34
CA PRO A 72 2.18 -6.96 15.50
C PRO A 72 1.02 -7.93 15.24
N MET A 73 0.09 -8.08 16.19
CA MET A 73 -1.11 -8.91 16.01
C MET A 73 -2.08 -8.31 14.99
N PHE A 74 -2.18 -6.98 14.94
CA PHE A 74 -2.97 -6.28 13.92
C PHE A 74 -2.35 -6.44 12.53
N LYS A 75 -1.03 -6.26 12.42
CA LYS A 75 -0.28 -6.50 11.17
C LYS A 75 -0.46 -7.95 10.68
N GLN A 76 -0.32 -8.93 11.56
CA GLN A 76 -0.54 -10.34 11.21
C GLN A 76 -1.98 -10.61 10.73
N ARG A 77 -2.97 -10.03 11.40
CA ARG A 77 -4.37 -10.15 11.00
C ARG A 77 -4.59 -9.61 9.59
N LEU A 78 -4.09 -8.41 9.31
CA LEU A 78 -4.12 -7.80 7.99
C LEU A 78 -3.46 -8.69 6.94
N CYS A 79 -2.20 -9.08 7.18
CA CYS A 79 -1.44 -9.92 6.27
C CYS A 79 -2.10 -11.29 6.01
N ARG A 80 -2.90 -11.81 6.93
CA ARG A 80 -3.68 -13.04 6.69
C ARG A 80 -4.80 -12.85 5.65
N PHE A 81 -5.37 -11.64 5.53
CA PHE A 81 -6.43 -11.35 4.57
C PHE A 81 -5.90 -10.77 3.25
N ILE A 82 -4.94 -9.86 3.31
CA ILE A 82 -4.46 -9.08 2.15
C ILE A 82 -3.00 -9.36 1.77
N GLY A 83 -2.30 -10.23 2.51
CA GLY A 83 -0.86 -10.47 2.31
C GLY A 83 -0.47 -11.17 1.00
N GLN A 84 -1.43 -11.53 0.15
CA GLN A 84 -1.18 -12.01 -1.20
C GLN A 84 -1.05 -10.88 -2.23
N ASP A 85 -1.36 -9.63 -1.86
CA ASP A 85 -1.13 -8.47 -2.73
C ASP A 85 0.38 -8.31 -2.97
N ILE A 86 0.77 -8.22 -4.25
CA ILE A 86 2.17 -8.22 -4.68
C ILE A 86 2.98 -7.09 -4.03
N ARG A 87 2.32 -5.97 -3.70
CA ARG A 87 2.95 -4.76 -3.16
C ARG A 87 3.41 -4.95 -1.72
N ILE A 88 2.73 -5.82 -0.97
CA ILE A 88 2.94 -6.03 0.47
C ILE A 88 3.30 -7.47 0.82
N LYS A 89 3.37 -8.36 -0.18
CA LYS A 89 3.67 -9.78 -0.02
C LYS A 89 4.96 -10.02 0.75
N GLU A 90 6.04 -9.30 0.42
CA GLU A 90 7.32 -9.44 1.12
C GLU A 90 7.21 -8.98 2.57
N THR A 91 6.60 -7.82 2.83
CA THR A 91 6.35 -7.29 4.18
C THR A 91 5.46 -8.23 5.01
N CYS A 92 4.50 -8.89 4.39
CA CYS A 92 3.60 -9.83 5.03
C CYS A 92 4.20 -11.21 5.25
N SER A 93 5.19 -11.60 4.45
CA SER A 93 5.90 -12.88 4.61
C SER A 93 6.72 -12.95 5.90
N GLU A 94 7.09 -11.80 6.47
CA GLU A 94 7.75 -11.70 7.77
C GLU A 94 6.84 -12.12 8.94
N VAL A 95 5.54 -11.82 8.86
CA VAL A 95 4.58 -12.01 9.97
C VAL A 95 3.62 -13.18 9.77
N THR A 96 3.51 -13.67 8.53
CA THR A 96 2.63 -14.78 8.21
C THR A 96 3.36 -16.09 8.53
N PRO A 97 2.79 -16.98 9.35
CA PRO A 97 3.38 -18.30 9.55
C PRO A 97 3.40 -19.01 8.20
N VAL A 98 4.60 -19.33 7.71
CA VAL A 98 4.80 -20.15 6.53
C VAL A 98 4.28 -21.57 6.83
N PRO A 99 3.22 -22.05 6.14
CA PRO A 99 2.79 -23.43 6.32
C PRO A 99 3.96 -24.36 5.92
N GLY A 100 4.45 -25.13 6.89
CA GLY A 100 5.58 -26.06 6.70
C GLY A 100 6.93 -25.61 7.30
N ARG A 101 7.07 -24.37 7.79
CA ARG A 101 8.20 -23.98 8.66
C ARG A 101 7.67 -23.85 10.09
N GLY A 102 7.48 -25.01 10.72
CA GLY A 102 7.30 -25.06 12.16
C GLY A 102 8.51 -24.44 12.84
N PHE A 103 8.28 -23.49 13.74
CA PHE A 103 9.26 -23.16 14.76
C PHE A 103 9.18 -24.29 15.80
N TYR A 104 9.93 -25.36 15.56
CA TYR A 104 10.27 -26.37 16.56
C TYR A 104 11.62 -25.99 17.19
#